data_AF-A0A957XPP9-F1
#
_entry.id   AF-A0A957XPP9-F1
#
_cell.length_a   1.000
_cell.length_b   1.000
_cell.length_c   1.000
_cell.angle_alpha   90.00
_cell.angle_beta   90.00
_cell.angle_gamma   90.00
#
_symmetry.space_group_name_H-M   'P 1'
#
loop_
_entity.id
_entity.type
_entity.pdbx_description
1 polymer ?
#
loop_
_entity_poly.entity_id
_entity_poly.type
_entity_poly.pdbx_seq_one_letter_code
_entity_poly.pdbx_strand_id
1 'polypeptide(L)' 'NRQPATRWQYLLPVNYTPEREAELAAMITGHTVRTVVTDSADQYWNADLKNVANHACTFLESFDDRFSLYNCS' A
#
# COMPACT_ATOMS: atom_id res chain seq x y z
N ASN A 1 15.92 15.81 18.98
CA ASN A 1 15.12 14.59 19.21
C ASN A 1 13.81 14.60 18.43
N ARG A 2 13.88 14.67 17.09
CA ARG A 2 12.71 14.38 16.23
C ARG A 2 12.80 12.90 15.83
N GLN A 3 11.78 12.13 16.17
CA GLN A 3 11.70 10.69 15.85
C GLN A 3 11.83 10.48 14.33
N PRO A 4 12.46 9.37 13.88
CA PRO A 4 12.59 9.07 12.47
C PRO A 4 11.21 8.79 11.88
N ALA A 5 10.96 9.32 10.68
CA ALA A 5 9.73 9.14 9.90
C ALA A 5 9.59 7.70 9.35
N THR A 6 9.87 6.69 10.17
CA THR A 6 9.65 5.27 9.84
C THR A 6 8.27 4.87 10.34
N ARG A 7 7.33 4.62 9.41
CA ARG A 7 6.48 3.41 9.38
C ARG A 7 5.14 3.52 8.63
N TRP A 8 4.85 4.60 7.92
CA TRP A 8 3.62 4.67 7.12
C TRP A 8 3.93 5.22 5.73
N GLN A 9 4.05 4.35 4.72
CA GLN A 9 3.95 4.79 3.33
C GLN A 9 2.46 4.81 2.97
N TYR A 10 1.88 6.01 3.04
CA TYR A 10 0.57 6.26 2.43
C TYR A 10 0.73 6.10 0.91
N LEU A 11 0.09 5.07 0.33
CA LEU A 11 0.03 4.82 -1.11
C LEU A 11 -1.04 5.71 -1.77
N LEU A 12 -1.08 6.98 -1.40
CA LEU A 12 -1.93 8.01 -1.98
C LEU A 12 -1.01 9.05 -2.61
N PRO A 13 -0.63 8.95 -3.89
CA PRO A 13 0.12 10.03 -4.49
C PRO A 13 -0.80 11.03 -5.16
N VAL A 14 -0.43 12.28 -4.94
CA VAL A 14 -0.85 13.44 -5.71
C VAL A 14 -0.32 13.36 -7.17
N ASN A 15 0.44 12.30 -7.54
CA ASN A 15 1.05 12.08 -8.86
C ASN A 15 1.15 10.57 -9.21
N TYR A 16 0.12 10.00 -9.85
CA TYR A 16 0.14 8.62 -10.39
C TYR A 16 1.00 8.52 -11.66
N THR A 17 1.91 7.54 -11.73
CA THR A 17 2.52 7.06 -12.98
C THR A 17 2.69 5.53 -12.94
N PRO A 18 2.69 4.83 -14.10
CA PRO A 18 2.92 3.38 -14.16
C PRO A 18 4.25 2.94 -13.55
N GLU A 19 5.30 3.75 -13.69
CA GLU A 19 6.61 3.47 -13.10
C GLU A 19 6.54 3.50 -11.57
N ARG A 20 5.82 4.48 -11.02
CA ARG A 20 5.63 4.59 -9.57
C ARG A 20 4.82 3.43 -9.02
N GLU A 21 3.81 2.99 -9.76
CA GLU A 21 3.04 1.81 -9.38
C GLU A 21 3.90 0.53 -9.37
N ALA A 22 4.71 0.32 -10.40
CA ALA A 22 5.64 -0.81 -10.48
C ALA A 22 6.67 -0.80 -9.32
N GLU A 23 7.22 0.37 -8.98
CA GLU A 23 8.09 0.53 -7.82
C GLU A 23 7.41 0.10 -6.51
N LEU A 24 6.17 0.56 -6.30
CA LEU A 24 5.40 0.24 -5.10
C LEU A 24 5.09 -1.26 -5.04
N ALA A 25 4.71 -1.89 -6.16
CA ALA A 25 4.49 -3.33 -6.24
C ALA A 25 5.76 -4.12 -5.88
N ALA A 26 6.93 -3.70 -6.39
CA ALA A 26 8.22 -4.30 -6.05
C ALA A 26 8.55 -4.15 -4.55
N MET A 27 8.24 -2.99 -3.96
CA MET A 27 8.45 -2.76 -2.53
C MET A 27 7.58 -3.67 -1.64
N ILE A 28 6.31 -3.87 -2.02
CA ILE A 28 5.35 -4.74 -1.33
C ILE A 28 5.77 -6.20 -1.43
N THR A 29 6.03 -6.69 -2.65
CA THR A 29 6.45 -8.08 -2.89
C THR A 29 7.81 -8.41 -2.28
N GLY A 30 8.73 -7.45 -2.23
CA GLY A 30 10.02 -7.60 -1.56
C GLY A 30 9.98 -7.42 -0.05
N HIS A 31 8.80 -7.25 0.57
CA HIS A 31 8.61 -7.01 2.01
C HIS A 31 9.49 -5.89 2.58
N THR A 32 9.82 -4.91 1.72
CA THR A 32 10.61 -3.73 2.12
C THR A 32 9.77 -2.72 2.90
N VAL A 33 8.45 -2.83 2.76
CA VAL A 33 7.44 -2.14 3.56
C VAL A 33 6.80 -3.16 4.49
N ARG A 34 6.56 -2.75 5.75
CA ARG A 34 5.85 -3.61 6.71
C ARG A 34 4.34 -3.44 6.63
N THR A 35 3.89 -2.26 6.27
CA THR A 35 2.47 -1.90 6.33
C THR A 35 2.07 -1.21 5.05
N VAL A 36 0.97 -1.68 4.48
CA VAL A 36 0.42 -1.21 3.21
C VAL A 36 -1.02 -0.78 3.44
N VAL A 37 -1.37 0.40 2.95
CA VAL A 37 -2.74 0.91 2.98
C VAL A 37 -3.19 1.13 1.54
N THR A 38 -4.29 0.51 1.14
CA THR A 38 -4.89 0.66 -0.18
C THR A 38 -6.24 1.35 -0.06
N ASP A 39 -6.55 2.27 -0.97
CA ASP A 39 -7.87 2.86 -1.13
C ASP A 39 -8.74 1.93 -2.00
N SER A 40 -9.66 1.21 -1.39
CA SER A 40 -10.63 0.33 -2.05
C SER A 40 -11.76 1.06 -2.77
N ALA A 41 -11.93 2.37 -2.59
CA ALA A 41 -12.90 3.15 -3.36
C ALA A 41 -12.35 3.59 -4.74
N ASP A 42 -11.03 3.61 -4.90
CA ASP A 42 -10.39 3.93 -6.18
C ASP A 42 -10.24 2.66 -7.04
N GLN A 43 -11.18 2.49 -7.98
CA GLN A 43 -11.25 1.33 -8.87
C GLN A 43 -10.19 1.33 -9.98
N TYR A 44 -9.54 2.47 -10.24
CA TYR A 44 -8.65 2.62 -11.39
C TYR A 44 -7.18 2.50 -11.00
N TRP A 45 -6.83 3.03 -9.83
CA TRP A 45 -5.48 2.96 -9.31
C TRP A 45 -5.23 1.62 -8.61
N ASN A 46 -6.14 1.24 -7.72
CA ASN A 46 -5.76 0.31 -6.67
C ASN A 46 -5.91 -1.16 -7.04
N ALA A 47 -6.48 -1.51 -8.18
CA ALA A 47 -6.78 -2.90 -8.50
C ALA A 47 -5.51 -3.77 -8.47
N ASP A 48 -4.44 -3.31 -9.12
CA ASP A 48 -3.18 -4.06 -9.21
C ASP A 48 -2.41 -4.05 -7.88
N LEU A 49 -2.20 -2.88 -7.26
CA LEU A 49 -1.52 -2.80 -5.96
C LEU A 49 -2.28 -3.52 -4.83
N LYS A 50 -3.62 -3.47 -4.83
CA LYS A 50 -4.45 -4.23 -3.89
C LYS A 50 -4.32 -5.72 -4.12
N ASN A 51 -4.29 -6.19 -5.37
CA ASN A 51 -4.05 -7.59 -5.67
C ASN A 51 -2.66 -8.03 -5.19
N VAL A 52 -1.64 -7.20 -5.42
CA VAL A 52 -0.28 -7.44 -4.93
C VAL A 52 -0.27 -7.52 -3.40
N ALA A 53 -0.90 -6.56 -2.70
CA ALA A 53 -0.99 -6.55 -1.25
C ALA A 53 -1.76 -7.76 -0.69
N ASN A 54 -2.89 -8.12 -1.30
CA ASN A 54 -3.66 -9.31 -0.95
C ASN A 54 -2.85 -10.60 -1.10
N HIS A 55 -1.92 -10.65 -2.06
CA HIS A 55 -1.11 -11.84 -2.31
C HIS A 55 0.15 -11.91 -1.43
N ALA A 56 0.84 -10.78 -1.27
CA ALA A 56 2.12 -10.71 -0.58
C ALA A 56 2.01 -10.45 0.93
N CYS A 57 0.86 -9.97 1.40
CA CYS A 57 0.68 -9.48 2.77
C CYS A 57 -0.59 -10.06 3.42
N THR A 58 -0.66 -9.98 4.73
CA THR A 58 -1.83 -10.36 5.51
C THR A 58 -2.78 -9.17 5.65
N PHE A 59 -4.03 -9.32 5.21
CA PHE A 59 -5.08 -8.33 5.47
C PHE A 59 -5.36 -8.22 6.98
N LEU A 60 -5.44 -7.00 7.48
CA LEU A 60 -5.74 -6.71 8.89
C LEU A 60 -7.18 -6.24 9.08
N GLU A 61 -7.49 -5.07 8.53
CA GLU A 61 -8.79 -4.43 8.72
C GLU A 61 -9.08 -3.42 7.60
N SER A 62 -10.33 -2.95 7.57
CA SER A 62 -10.76 -1.87 6.70
C SER A 62 -11.27 -0.69 7.52
N PHE A 63 -10.96 0.53 7.06
CA PHE A 63 -11.42 1.78 7.66
C PHE A 63 -12.31 2.54 6.70
N ASP A 64 -13.42 3.10 7.21
CA ASP A 64 -14.36 3.95 6.48
C ASP A 64 -14.90 3.35 5.17
N ASP A 65 -14.98 2.01 5.07
CA ASP A 65 -15.30 1.21 3.86
C ASP A 65 -14.43 1.51 2.62
N ARG A 66 -13.43 2.37 2.79
CA ARG A 66 -12.63 2.98 1.74
C ARG A 66 -11.18 2.54 1.80
N PHE A 67 -10.65 2.22 2.97
CA PHE A 67 -9.25 1.85 3.11
C PHE A 67 -9.12 0.42 3.60
N SER A 68 -8.13 -0.30 3.08
CA SER A 68 -7.74 -1.62 3.55
C SER A 68 -6.30 -1.58 4.02
N LEU A 69 -6.05 -2.15 5.21
CA LEU A 69 -4.76 -2.22 5.85
C LEU A 69 -4.19 -3.63 5.74
N TYR A 70 -2.92 -3.72 5.38
CA TYR A 70 -2.17 -4.97 5.22
C TYR A 70 -0.86 -4.93 5.99
N ASN A 71 -0.46 -6.09 6.50
CA ASN A 71 0.84 -6.33 7.12
C ASN A 71 1.69 -7.30 6.27
N CYS A 72 2.86 -6.85 5.85
CA CYS A 72 3.77 -7.56 4.93
C CYS A 72 5.04 -8.06 5.65
N SER A 73 4.99 -8.23 6.97
CA SER A 73 6.10 -8.63 7.83
C SER A 73 6.39 -10.12 7.82
#